data_AF-W2TEK2-F1
#
_entry.id   AF-W2TEK2-F1
#
_cell.length_a   1.000
_cell.length_b   1.000
_cell.length_c   1.000
_cell.angle_alpha   90.00
_cell.angle_beta   90.00
_cell.angle_gamma   90.00
#
_symmetry.space_group_name_H-M   'P 1'
#
loop_
_entity.id
_entity.type
_entity.pdbx_description
1 polymer ?
#
loop_
_entity_poly.entity_id
_entity_poly.type
_entity_poly.pdbx_seq_one_letter_code
_entity_poly.pdbx_strand_id
1 'polypeptide(L)' 'MIARFCYILLVLTAFANYGTLASFMPECKDFFPSQACRNFDRSTRLCSEPTRRGEAFEICRKTCGLCW' A
#
# COMPACT_ATOMS: atom_id res chain seq x y z
N MET A 1 30.25 10.55 -29.71
CA MET A 1 29.11 11.31 -29.12
C MET A 1 27.92 10.42 -28.75
N ILE A 2 27.64 9.33 -29.49
CA ILE A 2 26.50 8.41 -29.26
C ILE A 2 26.54 7.72 -27.88
N ALA A 3 27.71 7.32 -27.38
CA ALA A 3 27.84 6.63 -26.09
C ALA A 3 27.33 7.46 -24.88
N ARG A 4 27.45 8.79 -24.93
CA ARG A 4 26.93 9.68 -23.87
C ARG A 4 25.40 9.72 -23.84
N PHE A 5 24.76 9.67 -25.02
CA PHE A 5 23.31 9.61 -25.13
C PHE A 5 22.75 8.29 -24.57
N CYS A 6 23.41 7.16 -24.87
CA CYS A 6 23.01 5.87 -24.30
C CYS A 6 23.09 5.86 -22.76
N TYR A 7 24.12 6.50 -22.19
CA TYR A 7 24.25 6.60 -20.73
C TYR A 7 23.14 7.45 -20.10
N ILE A 8 22.78 8.58 -20.71
CA ILE A 8 21.69 9.43 -20.22
C ILE A 8 20.34 8.71 -20.30
N LEU A 9 20.09 7.95 -21.39
CA LEU A 9 18.89 7.14 -21.53
C LEU A 9 18.82 6.02 -20.47
N LEU A 10 19.94 5.37 -20.16
CA LEU A 10 20.01 4.35 -19.10
C LEU A 10 19.74 4.93 -17.71
N VAL A 11 20.21 6.15 -17.45
CA VAL A 11 19.94 6.85 -16.19
C VAL A 11 18.46 7.24 -16.11
N LEU A 12 17.88 7.77 -17.19
CA LEU A 12 16.45 8.12 -17.24
C LEU A 12 15.53 6.91 -17.06
N THR A 13 15.84 5.76 -17.67
CA THR A 13 15.05 4.53 -17.47
C THR A 13 15.21 3.96 -16.07
N ALA A 14 16.39 4.07 -15.46
CA ALA A 14 16.58 3.76 -14.05
C ALA A 14 15.68 4.68 -13.18
N PHE A 15 15.70 6.00 -13.38
CA PHE A 15 14.82 6.92 -12.62
C PHE A 15 13.33 6.67 -12.88
N ALA A 16 12.91 6.26 -14.07
CA ALA A 16 11.52 5.88 -14.34
C ALA A 16 11.11 4.61 -13.57
N ASN A 17 12.03 3.64 -13.44
CA ASN A 17 11.79 2.38 -12.74
C ASN A 17 11.90 2.51 -11.21
N TYR A 18 12.74 3.42 -10.71
CA TYR A 18 12.86 3.72 -9.27
C TYR A 18 11.90 4.82 -8.80
N GLY A 19 11.50 5.74 -9.68
CA GLY A 19 10.49 6.77 -9.41
C GLY A 19 9.06 6.20 -9.35
N THR A 20 8.79 5.10 -10.07
CA THR A 20 7.55 4.33 -9.90
C THR A 20 7.53 3.50 -8.62
N LEU A 21 8.69 3.19 -8.02
CA LEU A 21 8.75 2.55 -6.70
C LEU A 21 8.42 3.51 -5.54
N ALA A 22 8.52 4.83 -5.74
CA ALA A 22 8.07 5.82 -4.76
C ALA A 22 6.53 5.91 -4.66
N SER A 23 5.80 5.38 -5.65
CA SER A 23 4.33 5.26 -5.60
C SER A 23 3.85 4.01 -4.88
N PHE A 24 4.74 3.16 -4.36
CA PHE A 24 4.38 2.11 -3.40
C PHE A 24 4.35 2.63 -1.95
N MET A 25 4.01 3.91 -1.74
CA MET A 25 3.20 4.21 -0.56
C MET A 25 1.86 3.52 -0.82
N PRO A 26 1.55 2.39 -0.15
CA PRO A 26 0.36 1.64 -0.49
C PRO A 26 -0.81 2.53 -0.09
N GLU A 27 -1.46 3.20 -1.07
CA GLU A 27 -2.62 4.06 -0.85
C GLU A 27 -3.46 3.48 0.27
N CYS A 28 -3.67 4.24 1.35
CA CYS A 28 -4.37 3.72 2.51
C CYS A 28 -5.74 3.21 2.07
N LYS A 29 -5.85 1.89 2.00
CA LYS A 29 -6.96 1.19 1.37
C LYS A 29 -7.10 -0.16 2.04
N ASP A 30 -8.35 -0.54 2.25
CA ASP A 30 -8.71 -1.87 2.70
C ASP A 30 -8.48 -2.89 1.58
N PHE A 31 -8.02 -4.09 1.93
CA PHE A 31 -7.93 -5.21 1.00
C PHE A 31 -9.32 -5.65 0.55
N PHE A 32 -10.27 -5.73 1.49
CA PHE A 32 -11.68 -5.98 1.20
C PHE A 32 -12.47 -4.69 1.04
N PRO A 33 -13.64 -4.74 0.36
CA PRO A 33 -14.55 -3.60 0.34
C PRO A 33 -14.89 -3.15 1.77
N SER A 34 -14.95 -1.84 2.02
CA SER A 34 -15.14 -1.28 3.36
C SER A 34 -16.40 -1.80 4.07
N GLN A 35 -17.43 -2.21 3.31
CA GLN A 35 -18.61 -2.85 3.89
C GLN A 35 -18.32 -4.24 4.48
N ALA A 36 -17.49 -5.04 3.82
CA ALA A 36 -17.04 -6.32 4.36
C ALA A 36 -16.17 -6.11 5.60
N CYS A 37 -15.24 -5.14 5.58
CA CYS A 37 -14.44 -4.79 6.75
C CYS A 37 -15.28 -4.34 7.95
N ARG A 38 -16.30 -3.50 7.74
CA ARG A 38 -17.25 -3.10 8.79
C ARG A 38 -18.04 -4.28 9.35
N ASN A 39 -18.46 -5.22 8.50
CA ASN A 39 -19.15 -6.43 8.96
C ASN A 39 -18.21 -7.35 9.73
N PHE A 40 -16.96 -7.46 9.29
CA PHE A 40 -15.94 -8.29 9.93
C PHE A 40 -15.55 -7.73 11.29
N ASP A 41 -15.36 -6.42 11.41
CA ASP A 41 -15.16 -5.77 12.70
C ASP A 41 -16.37 -5.97 13.63
N ARG A 42 -17.60 -5.86 13.10
CA ARG A 42 -18.81 -6.11 13.89
C ARG A 42 -18.90 -7.55 14.40
N SER A 43 -18.51 -8.54 13.60
CA SER A 43 -18.62 -9.96 13.97
C SER A 43 -17.44 -10.45 14.83
N THR A 44 -16.25 -9.90 14.63
CA THR A 44 -15.01 -10.43 15.21
C THR A 44 -14.20 -9.44 16.03
N ARG A 45 -14.62 -8.17 16.10
CA ARG A 45 -13.91 -7.06 16.75
C ARG A 45 -12.49 -6.85 16.23
N LEU A 46 -12.28 -7.08 14.94
CA LEU A 46 -10.97 -7.02 14.27
C LEU A 46 -10.17 -5.76 14.62
N CYS A 47 -10.80 -4.59 14.63
CA CYS A 47 -10.10 -3.32 14.87
C CYS A 47 -9.83 -3.06 16.36
N SER A 48 -10.62 -3.67 17.26
CA SER A 48 -10.53 -3.46 18.72
C SER A 48 -9.69 -4.52 19.41
N GLU A 49 -9.50 -5.69 18.79
CA GLU A 49 -8.78 -6.82 19.37
C GLU A 49 -7.27 -6.72 19.12
N PRO A 50 -6.43 -6.57 20.16
CA PRO A 50 -4.99 -6.32 19.99
C PRO A 50 -4.25 -7.50 19.35
N THR A 51 -4.71 -8.74 19.58
CA THR A 51 -4.15 -9.94 18.97
C THR A 51 -4.39 -10.03 17.47
N ARG A 52 -5.39 -9.30 16.95
CA ARG A 52 -5.77 -9.29 15.53
C ARG A 52 -5.31 -8.03 14.80
N ARG A 53 -4.51 -7.18 15.45
CA ARG A 53 -4.01 -5.93 14.87
C ARG A 53 -3.21 -6.13 13.59
N GLY A 54 -2.50 -7.26 13.46
CA GLY A 54 -1.81 -7.65 12.23
C GLY A 54 -2.79 -7.89 11.07
N GLU A 55 -3.83 -8.69 11.32
CA GLU A 55 -4.90 -8.94 10.34
C GLU A 55 -5.68 -7.65 10.01
N ALA A 56 -5.95 -6.81 11.01
CA ALA A 56 -6.57 -5.50 10.82
C ALA A 56 -5.73 -4.62 9.89
N PHE A 57 -4.40 -4.67 10.00
CA PHE A 57 -3.47 -3.90 9.18
C PHE A 57 -3.39 -4.42 7.74
N GLU A 58 -3.39 -5.73 7.51
CA GLU A 58 -3.35 -6.28 6.16
C GLU A 58 -4.70 -6.14 5.45
N ILE A 59 -5.79 -6.37 6.17
CA ILE A 59 -7.10 -6.59 5.55
C ILE A 59 -7.94 -5.31 5.54
N CYS A 60 -7.97 -4.59 6.67
CA CYS A 60 -8.95 -3.52 6.92
C CYS A 60 -8.29 -2.25 7.48
N ARG A 61 -7.04 -1.95 7.09
CA ARG A 61 -6.26 -0.84 7.67
C ARG A 61 -6.91 0.52 7.55
N LYS A 62 -7.65 0.80 6.48
CA LYS A 62 -8.33 2.09 6.31
C LYS A 62 -9.58 2.14 7.20
N THR A 63 -10.39 1.08 7.16
CA THR A 63 -11.60 0.96 7.99
C THR A 63 -11.26 0.98 9.48
N CYS A 64 -10.16 0.36 9.89
CA CYS A 64 -9.68 0.34 11.27
C CYS A 64 -8.85 1.59 11.67
N GLY A 65 -8.67 2.58 10.78
CA GLY A 65 -7.92 3.81 11.07
C GLY A 65 -6.42 3.60 11.32
N LEU A 66 -5.85 2.51 10.79
CA LEU A 66 -4.44 2.16 10.89
C LEU A 66 -3.57 2.84 9.80
N CYS A 67 -4.19 3.50 8.83
CA CYS A 67 -3.55 4.36 7.85
C CYS A 67 -4.46 5.53 7.48
N TRP A 68 -3.91 6.56 6.83
CA TRP A 68 -4.62 7.78 6.41
C TRP A 68 -4.32 8.08 4.94
#